data_AF-A0A1T4KBJ1-F1
#
_entry.id   AF-A0A1T4KBJ1-F1
#
_cell.length_a   1.000
_cell.length_b   1.000
_cell.length_c   1.000
_cell.angle_alpha   90.00
_cell.angle_beta   90.00
_cell.angle_gamma   90.00
#
_symmetry.space_group_name_H-M   'P 1'
#
loop_
_entity.id
_entity.type
_entity.pdbx_description
1 polymer ?
#
loop_
_entity_poly.entity_id
_entity_poly.type
_entity_poly.pdbx_seq_one_letter_code
_entity_poly.pdbx_strand_id
1 'polypeptide(L)'
;MISYNEILENMKTTYFEQSGEVLDMNGESGIRLKAIATELFNLYVAGEYLLRQSAWMTATGEYLDRIATECSVVRKKASKAVGEITFLIDGVREKDTVIPEGVVCSKKGYKYIQYKTLEQGIIRTGETAVSVRAEALFCGEEYNASYGEVSVMVNPPSGIAMVENRVSFIGGCDDENDEALRLRIKDALMYPANGVNVEFLKGRIMTFDEVIGCDIIRENAKLVCVLKTRDKTVSTDLEQRVRDVLSLFTLFNFEFEVRNADENSA
;
A
#
# COMPACT_ATOMS: atom_id res chain seq x y z
N MET A 1 15.71 9.92 -29.01
CA MET A 1 16.87 10.07 -28.12
C MET A 1 18.05 10.39 -29.00
N ILE A 2 18.68 11.55 -28.81
CA ILE A 2 19.85 11.92 -29.59
C ILE A 2 21.02 11.02 -29.20
N SER A 3 21.75 10.50 -30.18
CA SER A 3 22.94 9.67 -29.93
C SER A 3 24.21 10.52 -29.85
N TYR A 4 25.25 10.00 -29.20
CA TYR A 4 26.57 10.63 -29.20
C TYR A 4 27.08 10.89 -30.63
N ASN A 5 26.87 9.94 -31.55
CA ASN A 5 27.31 10.10 -32.94
C ASN A 5 26.55 11.22 -33.65
N GLU A 6 25.25 11.36 -33.42
CA GLU A 6 24.46 12.48 -33.99
C GLU A 6 24.95 13.84 -33.46
N ILE A 7 25.26 13.94 -32.17
CA ILE A 7 25.86 15.16 -31.58
C ILE A 7 27.20 15.45 -32.26
N LEU A 8 28.06 14.44 -32.37
CA LEU A 8 29.39 14.60 -32.95
C LEU A 8 29.34 15.02 -34.42
N GLU A 9 28.45 14.42 -35.22
CA GLU A 9 28.27 14.80 -36.63
C GLU A 9 27.70 16.20 -36.79
N ASN A 10 26.73 16.61 -35.96
CA ASN A 10 26.22 17.98 -35.95
C ASN A 10 27.34 18.98 -35.62
N MET A 11 28.15 18.69 -34.60
CA MET A 11 29.26 19.55 -34.20
C MET A 11 30.35 19.63 -35.29
N LYS A 12 30.66 18.53 -35.98
CA LYS A 12 31.57 18.53 -37.13
C LYS A 12 31.04 19.40 -38.27
N THR A 13 29.74 19.28 -38.56
CA THR A 13 29.08 20.06 -39.63
C THR A 13 29.16 21.54 -39.31
N THR A 14 28.79 21.96 -38.09
CA THR A 14 28.91 23.35 -37.65
C THR A 14 30.35 23.85 -37.67
N TYR A 15 31.33 23.02 -37.28
CA TYR A 15 32.74 23.38 -37.37
C TYR A 15 33.16 23.68 -38.81
N PHE A 16 32.79 22.82 -39.77
CA PHE A 16 33.11 23.01 -41.18
C PHE A 16 32.43 24.26 -41.75
N GLU A 17 31.16 24.51 -41.42
CA GLU A 17 30.43 25.70 -41.87
C GLU A 17 31.05 27.00 -41.38
N GLN A 18 31.62 27.02 -40.17
CA GLN A 18 32.21 28.21 -39.57
C GLN A 18 33.68 28.42 -39.93
N SER A 19 34.45 27.34 -40.10
CA SER A 19 35.89 27.40 -40.37
C SER A 19 36.26 27.22 -41.84
N GLY A 20 35.41 26.57 -42.64
CA GLY A 20 35.73 26.08 -43.98
C GLY A 20 36.67 24.86 -44.01
N GLU A 21 37.05 24.33 -42.85
CA GLU A 21 38.05 23.26 -42.72
C GLU A 21 37.42 21.93 -42.31
N VAL A 22 37.91 20.84 -42.92
CA VAL A 22 37.54 19.47 -42.51
C VAL A 22 38.36 19.09 -41.28
N LEU A 23 37.67 18.81 -40.18
CA LEU A 23 38.30 18.50 -38.90
C LEU A 23 38.96 17.11 -38.89
N ASP A 24 40.26 17.04 -38.58
CA ASP A 24 40.92 15.77 -38.22
C ASP A 24 40.49 15.34 -36.82
N MET A 25 39.73 14.24 -36.75
CA MET A 25 39.19 13.71 -35.51
C MET A 25 40.24 13.08 -34.58
N ASN A 26 41.44 12.81 -35.08
CA ASN A 26 42.56 12.30 -34.28
C ASN A 26 43.54 13.41 -33.87
N GLY A 27 43.43 14.59 -34.49
CA GLY A 27 44.15 15.80 -34.09
C GLY A 27 43.60 16.41 -32.81
N GLU A 28 44.34 17.36 -32.25
CA GLU A 28 44.01 18.02 -30.98
C GLU A 28 42.60 18.62 -30.96
N SER A 29 42.21 19.36 -32.01
CA SER A 29 40.88 19.94 -32.15
C SER A 29 39.79 18.86 -32.21
N GLY A 30 40.05 17.73 -32.87
CA GLY A 30 39.15 16.59 -32.92
C GLY A 30 38.95 15.92 -31.56
N ILE A 31 40.02 15.77 -30.78
CA ILE A 31 39.96 15.25 -29.40
C ILE A 31 39.16 16.19 -28.49
N ARG A 32 39.40 17.51 -28.58
CA ARG A 32 38.63 18.53 -27.84
C ARG A 32 37.15 18.47 -28.21
N LEU A 33 36.83 18.36 -29.50
CA LEU A 33 35.44 18.26 -29.98
C LEU A 33 34.75 17.00 -29.43
N LYS A 34 35.44 15.84 -29.43
CA LYS A 34 34.92 14.60 -28.81
C LYS A 34 34.65 14.76 -27.33
N ALA A 35 35.58 15.36 -26.57
CA ALA A 35 35.40 15.61 -25.15
C ALA A 35 34.16 16.49 -24.87
N ILE A 36 33.98 17.57 -25.64
CA ILE A 36 32.79 18.43 -25.55
C ILE A 36 31.53 17.64 -25.93
N ALA A 37 31.55 16.86 -27.02
CA ALA A 37 30.42 16.03 -27.44
C ALA A 37 30.03 15.00 -26.36
N THR A 38 31.01 14.43 -25.65
CA THR A 38 30.77 13.51 -24.53
C THR A 38 30.05 14.22 -23.37
N GLU A 39 30.53 15.39 -22.95
CA GLU A 39 29.88 16.15 -21.88
C GLU A 39 28.48 16.64 -22.27
N LEU A 40 28.29 17.07 -23.52
CA LEU A 40 26.96 17.40 -24.06
C LEU A 40 26.03 16.19 -24.06
N PHE A 41 26.51 15.02 -24.51
CA PHE A 41 25.73 13.79 -24.48
C PHE A 41 25.33 13.41 -23.04
N ASN A 42 26.26 13.50 -22.08
CA ASN A 42 25.98 13.26 -20.67
C ASN A 42 24.89 14.21 -20.15
N LEU A 43 24.95 15.49 -20.53
CA LEU A 43 23.93 16.48 -20.18
C LEU A 43 22.56 16.12 -20.78
N TYR A 44 22.50 15.67 -22.04
CA TYR A 44 21.27 15.19 -22.65
C TYR A 44 20.68 13.98 -21.91
N VAL A 45 21.52 12.99 -21.57
CA VAL A 45 21.08 11.81 -20.81
C VAL A 45 20.57 12.20 -19.42
N ALA A 46 21.25 13.12 -18.73
CA ALA A 46 20.80 13.64 -17.44
C ALA A 46 19.46 14.40 -17.57
N GLY A 47 19.32 15.23 -18.61
CA GLY A 47 18.07 15.94 -18.89
C GLY A 47 16.89 15.00 -19.17
N GLU A 48 17.10 13.96 -19.98
CA GLU A 48 16.10 12.92 -20.23
C GLU A 48 15.70 12.18 -18.95
N TYR A 49 16.67 11.84 -18.10
CA TYR A 49 16.40 11.25 -16.80
C TYR A 49 15.52 12.17 -15.96
N LEU A 50 15.88 13.46 -15.82
CA LEU A 50 15.11 14.44 -15.05
C LEU A 50 13.69 14.64 -15.62
N LEU A 51 13.54 14.68 -16.95
CA LEU A 51 12.23 14.77 -17.60
C LEU A 51 11.35 13.55 -17.31
N ARG A 52 11.93 12.35 -17.24
CA ARG A 52 11.19 11.16 -16.77
C ARG A 52 10.82 11.27 -15.31
N GLN A 53 11.69 11.83 -14.47
CA GLN A 53 11.40 12.00 -13.04
C GLN A 53 10.40 13.15 -12.76
N SER A 54 10.08 14.01 -13.73
CA SER A 54 9.17 15.14 -13.51
C SER A 54 7.68 14.79 -13.62
N ALA A 55 7.32 13.58 -14.07
CA ALA A 55 5.94 13.16 -14.22
C ALA A 55 5.63 11.94 -13.35
N TRP A 56 4.50 11.96 -12.63
CA TRP A 56 4.09 10.88 -11.72
C TRP A 56 4.01 9.50 -12.41
N MET A 57 3.69 9.47 -13.72
CA MET A 57 3.62 8.22 -14.48
C MET A 57 4.98 7.55 -14.69
N THR A 58 6.06 8.33 -14.72
CA THR A 58 7.40 7.85 -15.09
C THR A 58 8.44 8.01 -13.97
N ALA A 59 8.16 8.84 -12.98
CA ALA A 59 9.02 9.02 -11.82
C ALA A 59 9.11 7.73 -11.00
N THR A 60 10.23 7.59 -10.29
CA THR A 60 10.56 6.42 -9.49
C THR A 60 11.19 6.83 -8.15
N GLY A 61 11.00 6.01 -7.11
CA GLY A 61 11.61 6.22 -5.80
C GLY A 61 11.28 7.60 -5.21
N GLU A 62 12.31 8.31 -4.71
CA GLU A 62 12.13 9.58 -4.00
C GLU A 62 11.47 10.68 -4.86
N TYR A 63 11.73 10.71 -6.17
CA TYR A 63 11.07 11.67 -7.06
C TYR A 63 9.56 11.45 -7.12
N LEU A 64 9.13 10.18 -7.18
CA LEU A 64 7.72 9.83 -7.12
C LEU A 64 7.11 10.16 -5.75
N ASP A 65 7.86 9.96 -4.66
CA ASP A 65 7.42 10.29 -3.29
C ASP A 65 7.16 11.78 -3.11
N ARG A 66 8.00 12.63 -3.71
CA ARG A 66 7.82 14.09 -3.70
C ARG A 66 6.54 14.48 -4.43
N ILE A 67 6.32 13.94 -5.63
CA ILE A 67 5.09 14.19 -6.40
C ILE A 67 3.86 13.65 -5.66
N ALA A 68 3.97 12.48 -5.02
CA ALA A 68 2.90 11.92 -4.21
C ALA A 68 2.50 12.87 -3.07
N THR A 69 3.50 13.45 -2.39
CA THR A 69 3.30 14.39 -1.29
C THR A 69 2.58 15.65 -1.75
N GLU A 70 2.92 16.17 -2.94
CA GLU A 70 2.18 17.30 -3.57
C GLU A 70 0.71 16.95 -3.82
N CYS A 71 0.40 15.66 -4.08
CA CYS A 71 -0.95 15.14 -4.23
C CYS A 71 -1.60 14.73 -2.89
N SER A 72 -1.00 15.07 -1.74
CA SER A 72 -1.45 14.62 -0.41
C SER A 72 -1.50 13.09 -0.24
N VAL A 73 -0.69 12.36 -1.00
CA VAL A 73 -0.53 10.91 -0.91
C VAL A 73 0.82 10.61 -0.27
N VAL A 74 0.82 9.83 0.80
CA VAL A 74 2.05 9.35 1.43
C VAL A 74 2.23 7.86 1.12
N ARG A 75 3.46 7.47 0.74
CA ARG A 75 3.82 6.08 0.50
C ARG A 75 3.64 5.27 1.79
N LYS A 76 2.92 4.16 1.68
CA LYS A 76 2.78 3.22 2.81
C LYS A 76 4.11 2.54 3.07
N LYS A 77 4.51 2.54 4.33
CA LYS A 77 5.69 1.82 4.80
C LYS A 77 5.31 0.42 5.23
N ALA A 78 6.28 -0.48 5.14
CA ALA A 78 6.15 -1.83 5.64
C ALA A 78 5.73 -1.83 7.12
N SER A 79 4.82 -2.70 7.51
CA SER A 79 4.37 -2.87 8.89
C SER A 79 4.53 -4.31 9.37
N LYS A 80 4.61 -4.45 10.69
CA LYS A 80 4.71 -5.72 11.38
C LYS A 80 3.33 -6.35 11.56
N ALA A 81 3.26 -7.66 11.41
CA ALA A 81 2.08 -8.40 11.82
C ALA A 81 1.95 -8.41 13.35
N VAL A 82 0.73 -8.21 13.84
CA VAL A 82 0.40 -8.19 15.26
C VAL A 82 -0.70 -9.20 15.55
N GLY A 83 -0.65 -9.76 16.75
CA GLY A 83 -1.58 -10.79 17.19
C GLY A 83 -1.31 -11.20 18.64
N GLU A 84 -1.76 -12.39 19.00
CA GLU A 84 -1.58 -12.96 20.33
C GLU A 84 -1.04 -14.39 20.23
N ILE A 85 -0.16 -14.74 21.16
CA ILE A 85 0.35 -16.10 21.34
C ILE A 85 -0.25 -16.66 22.63
N THR A 86 -0.92 -17.79 22.51
CA THR A 86 -1.41 -18.57 23.64
C THR A 86 -0.35 -19.55 24.09
N PHE A 87 0.08 -19.43 25.34
CA PHE A 87 1.01 -20.34 26.01
C PHE A 87 0.22 -21.35 26.83
N LEU A 88 0.58 -22.64 26.76
CA LEU A 88 -0.09 -23.73 27.46
C LEU A 88 0.87 -24.52 28.34
N ILE A 89 0.36 -25.03 29.45
CA ILE A 89 1.06 -25.95 30.36
C ILE A 89 0.41 -27.34 30.37
N ASP A 90 1.18 -28.40 30.65
CA ASP A 90 0.71 -29.81 30.61
C ASP A 90 -0.36 -30.16 31.65
N GLY A 91 -0.62 -29.27 32.62
CA GLY A 91 -1.61 -29.48 33.66
C GLY A 91 -1.63 -28.31 34.65
N VAL A 92 -2.70 -28.24 35.45
CA VAL A 92 -2.89 -27.22 36.48
C VAL A 92 -1.73 -27.27 37.49
N ARG A 93 -1.24 -26.10 37.88
CA ARG A 93 -0.17 -25.95 38.88
C ARG A 93 -0.67 -25.19 40.11
N GLU A 94 0.00 -25.45 41.23
CA GLU A 94 -0.23 -24.78 42.52
C GLU A 94 0.50 -23.42 42.62
N LYS A 95 1.29 -23.04 41.62
CA LYS A 95 1.99 -21.75 41.54
C LYS A 95 1.79 -21.15 40.15
N ASP A 96 1.72 -19.83 40.15
CA ASP A 96 1.63 -19.04 38.92
C ASP A 96 2.85 -19.28 38.04
N THR A 97 2.62 -19.43 36.73
CA THR A 97 3.68 -19.55 35.73
C THR A 97 3.79 -18.23 34.97
N VAL A 98 4.95 -17.59 35.07
CA VAL A 98 5.20 -16.30 34.42
C VAL A 98 5.85 -16.51 33.07
N ILE A 99 5.26 -15.91 32.03
CA ILE A 99 5.86 -15.77 30.71
C ILE A 99 6.47 -14.36 30.63
N PRO A 100 7.80 -14.22 30.58
CA PRO A 100 8.42 -12.91 30.50
C PRO A 100 8.08 -12.23 29.17
N GLU A 101 8.14 -10.90 29.16
CA GLU A 101 8.20 -10.14 27.91
C GLU A 101 9.43 -10.59 27.10
N GLY A 102 9.28 -10.67 25.78
CA GLY A 102 10.37 -10.98 24.87
C GLY A 102 10.65 -12.46 24.62
N VAL A 103 9.73 -13.34 25.01
CA VAL A 103 9.68 -14.70 24.48
C VAL A 103 9.41 -14.65 22.98
N VAL A 104 10.21 -15.41 22.24
CA VAL A 104 10.22 -15.53 20.78
C VAL A 104 9.65 -16.89 20.38
N CYS A 105 8.66 -16.86 19.50
CA CYS A 105 8.08 -18.03 18.84
C CYS A 105 8.20 -17.88 17.32
N SER A 106 8.21 -18.98 16.59
CA SER A 106 8.30 -18.99 15.13
C SER A 106 7.14 -19.74 14.48
N LYS A 107 6.90 -19.41 13.22
CA LYS A 107 5.95 -20.10 12.36
C LYS A 107 6.42 -21.55 12.10
N LYS A 108 5.49 -22.50 12.11
CA LYS A 108 5.76 -23.93 11.89
C LYS A 108 6.41 -24.14 10.53
N GLY A 109 7.59 -24.79 10.50
CA GLY A 109 8.34 -25.02 9.28
C GLY A 109 9.15 -23.81 8.78
N TYR A 110 8.99 -22.62 9.37
CA TYR A 110 9.67 -21.38 8.98
C TYR A 110 10.39 -20.76 10.17
N LYS A 111 11.57 -21.31 10.50
CA LYS A 111 12.37 -20.90 11.68
C LYS A 111 12.74 -19.41 11.76
N TYR A 112 12.77 -18.71 10.64
CA TYR A 112 13.14 -17.29 10.57
C TYR A 112 11.95 -16.34 10.61
N ILE A 113 10.72 -16.85 10.44
CA ILE A 113 9.50 -16.05 10.61
C ILE A 113 9.14 -16.11 12.10
N GLN A 114 9.56 -15.09 12.83
CA GLN A 114 9.56 -15.03 14.28
C GLN A 114 8.72 -13.88 14.82
N TYR A 115 8.16 -14.11 16.00
CA TYR A 115 7.26 -13.21 16.73
C TYR A 115 7.76 -13.10 18.16
N LYS A 116 7.67 -11.92 18.74
CA LYS A 116 8.10 -11.62 20.10
C LYS A 116 6.91 -11.12 20.92
N THR A 117 6.78 -11.64 22.13
CA THR A 117 5.81 -11.13 23.13
C THR A 117 6.17 -9.70 23.55
N LEU A 118 5.15 -8.84 23.59
CA LEU A 118 5.25 -7.42 23.89
C LEU A 118 5.05 -7.09 25.37
N GLU A 119 4.52 -8.04 26.12
CA GLU A 119 4.20 -7.87 27.54
C GLU A 119 4.38 -9.20 28.28
N GLN A 120 4.39 -9.11 29.60
CA GLN A 120 4.43 -10.30 30.46
C GLN A 120 3.06 -10.97 30.53
N GLY A 121 3.04 -12.30 30.35
CA GLY A 121 1.87 -13.13 30.63
C GLY A 121 1.98 -13.87 31.96
N ILE A 122 0.85 -14.15 32.61
CA ILE A 122 0.81 -14.99 33.82
C ILE A 122 -0.31 -16.01 33.66
N ILE A 123 0.05 -17.29 33.71
CA ILE A 123 -0.92 -18.39 33.90
C ILE A 123 -1.13 -18.50 35.40
N ARG A 124 -2.32 -18.14 35.88
CA ARG A 124 -2.62 -18.18 37.32
C ARG A 124 -2.82 -19.61 37.79
N THR A 125 -2.66 -19.80 39.09
CA THR A 125 -3.04 -21.03 39.78
C THR A 125 -4.48 -21.43 39.40
N GLY A 126 -4.67 -22.66 38.93
CA GLY A 126 -5.97 -23.15 38.43
C GLY A 126 -6.19 -23.02 36.93
N GLU A 127 -5.41 -22.19 36.22
CA GLU A 127 -5.47 -22.03 34.77
C GLU A 127 -4.42 -22.91 34.06
N THR A 128 -4.63 -23.19 32.78
CA THR A 128 -3.71 -23.98 31.95
C THR A 128 -3.19 -23.24 30.72
N ALA A 129 -3.69 -22.02 30.47
CA ALA A 129 -3.28 -21.23 29.32
C ALA A 129 -3.42 -19.73 29.58
N VAL A 130 -2.62 -18.94 28.87
CA VAL A 130 -2.76 -17.47 28.81
C VAL A 130 -2.40 -16.99 27.40
N SER A 131 -3.15 -16.02 26.88
CA SER A 131 -2.80 -15.31 25.65
C SER A 131 -2.05 -14.03 25.97
N VAL A 132 -0.97 -13.78 25.24
CA VAL A 132 -0.10 -12.62 25.41
C VAL A 132 0.06 -11.92 24.07
N ARG A 133 -0.05 -10.59 24.05
CA ARG A 133 0.17 -9.82 22.84
C ARG A 133 1.58 -10.00 22.32
N ALA A 134 1.69 -10.14 21.01
CA ALA A 134 2.96 -10.32 20.32
C ALA A 134 2.95 -9.61 18.97
N GLU A 135 4.15 -9.32 18.48
CA GLU A 135 4.38 -8.76 17.15
C GLU A 135 5.45 -9.56 16.41
N ALA A 136 5.42 -9.50 15.09
CA ALA A 136 6.50 -9.99 14.24
C ALA A 136 7.82 -9.25 14.54
N LEU A 137 8.95 -9.96 14.43
CA LEU A 137 10.26 -9.32 14.60
C LEU A 137 10.57 -8.33 13.47
N PHE A 138 10.13 -8.62 12.25
CA PHE A 138 10.32 -7.78 11.08
C PHE A 138 8.99 -7.46 10.40
N CYS A 139 8.99 -6.43 9.55
CA CYS A 139 7.85 -6.11 8.70
C CYS A 139 7.77 -7.09 7.52
N GLY A 140 6.60 -7.17 6.91
CA GLY A 140 6.40 -7.89 5.65
C GLY A 140 5.15 -8.77 5.66
N GLU A 141 4.64 -9.06 4.46
CA GLU A 141 3.43 -9.87 4.29
C GLU A 141 3.64 -11.33 4.73
N GLU A 142 4.86 -11.84 4.68
CA GLU A 142 5.22 -13.20 5.09
C GLU A 142 5.05 -13.46 6.59
N TYR A 143 5.00 -12.39 7.39
CA TYR A 143 4.75 -12.45 8.83
C TYR A 143 3.26 -12.51 9.19
N ASN A 144 2.36 -12.48 8.19
CA ASN A 144 0.98 -12.86 8.45
C ASN A 144 0.90 -14.37 8.69
N ALA A 145 0.20 -14.77 9.74
CA ALA A 145 0.09 -16.16 10.15
C ALA A 145 -1.36 -16.52 10.46
N SER A 146 -1.87 -17.58 9.84
CA SER A 146 -3.20 -18.11 10.13
C SER A 146 -3.25 -18.79 11.49
N TYR A 147 -4.46 -19.12 11.96
CA TYR A 147 -4.67 -19.93 13.17
C TYR A 147 -3.68 -21.12 13.25
N GLY A 148 -3.00 -21.27 14.39
CA GLY A 148 -2.12 -22.40 14.70
C GLY A 148 -0.78 -22.42 13.96
N GLU A 149 -0.49 -21.46 13.08
CA GLU A 149 0.76 -21.42 12.34
C GLU A 149 1.95 -21.02 13.21
N VAL A 150 1.76 -20.20 14.25
CA VAL A 150 2.80 -19.84 15.23
C VAL A 150 2.77 -20.87 16.37
N SER A 151 3.60 -21.92 16.25
CA SER A 151 3.55 -23.08 17.16
C SER A 151 4.91 -23.59 17.65
N VAL A 152 6.01 -22.92 17.32
CA VAL A 152 7.36 -23.35 17.72
C VAL A 152 7.98 -22.31 18.65
N MET A 153 8.40 -22.69 19.86
CA MET A 153 9.15 -21.80 20.75
C MET A 153 10.63 -21.79 20.36
N VAL A 154 11.21 -20.59 20.21
CA VAL A 154 12.65 -20.42 19.92
C VAL A 154 13.45 -20.35 21.21
N ASN A 155 12.95 -19.61 22.21
CA ASN A 155 13.49 -19.53 23.57
C ASN A 155 12.40 -19.91 24.59
N PRO A 156 12.16 -21.21 24.82
CA PRO A 156 11.03 -21.67 25.62
C PRO A 156 11.12 -21.15 27.07
N PRO A 157 10.11 -20.41 27.56
CA PRO A 157 10.04 -20.01 28.96
C PRO A 157 9.81 -21.23 29.85
N SER A 158 10.35 -21.18 31.07
CA SER A 158 10.32 -22.31 32.00
C SER A 158 8.89 -22.75 32.31
N GLY A 159 8.63 -24.04 32.10
CA GLY A 159 7.37 -24.66 32.46
C GLY A 159 6.24 -24.45 31.45
N ILE A 160 6.50 -23.94 30.25
CA ILE A 160 5.54 -23.97 29.14
C ILE A 160 5.74 -25.24 28.32
N ALA A 161 4.63 -25.89 27.96
CA ALA A 161 4.62 -27.11 27.18
C ALA A 161 4.44 -26.85 25.68
N MET A 162 3.50 -25.96 25.34
CA MET A 162 3.12 -25.70 23.96
C MET A 162 2.77 -24.23 23.76
N VAL A 163 2.93 -23.75 22.53
CA VAL A 163 2.44 -22.45 22.08
C VAL A 163 1.60 -22.61 20.83
N GLU A 164 0.59 -21.79 20.69
CA GLU A 164 -0.22 -21.66 19.49
C GLU A 164 -0.74 -20.22 19.36
N ASN A 165 -1.08 -19.78 18.16
CA ASN A 165 -1.92 -18.61 17.97
C ASN A 165 -3.36 -19.04 17.69
N ARG A 166 -4.30 -18.61 18.51
CA ARG A 166 -5.73 -18.91 18.31
C ARG A 166 -6.46 -17.90 17.42
N VAL A 167 -5.77 -16.83 17.07
CA VAL A 167 -6.23 -15.80 16.14
C VAL A 167 -5.09 -15.55 15.15
N SER A 168 -5.43 -15.23 13.90
CA SER A 168 -4.44 -14.92 12.90
C SER A 168 -3.63 -13.67 13.26
N PHE A 169 -2.33 -13.69 12.99
CA PHE A 169 -1.50 -12.50 12.94
C PHE A 169 -1.77 -11.76 11.63
N ILE A 170 -2.15 -10.49 11.74
CA ILE A 170 -2.52 -9.64 10.61
C ILE A 170 -1.79 -8.29 10.66
N GLY A 171 -1.82 -7.57 9.55
CA GLY A 171 -1.21 -6.23 9.45
C GLY A 171 0.27 -6.24 9.06
N GLY A 172 0.85 -7.41 8.79
CA GLY A 172 2.15 -7.50 8.12
C GLY A 172 2.01 -7.07 6.67
N CYS A 173 2.76 -6.07 6.24
CA CYS A 173 2.84 -5.69 4.84
C CYS A 173 4.23 -5.19 4.46
N ASP A 174 4.54 -5.29 3.17
CA ASP A 174 5.77 -4.78 2.57
C ASP A 174 5.68 -3.28 2.28
N ASP A 175 6.81 -2.67 1.96
CA ASP A 175 6.83 -1.31 1.45
C ASP A 175 6.04 -1.22 0.14
N GLU A 176 5.21 -0.18 0.02
CA GLU A 176 4.44 0.06 -1.20
C GLU A 176 5.39 0.33 -2.38
N ASN A 177 5.23 -0.42 -3.47
CA ASN A 177 6.00 -0.23 -4.69
C ASN A 177 5.52 0.99 -5.50
N ASP A 178 6.33 1.41 -6.47
CA ASP A 178 6.04 2.60 -7.28
C ASP A 178 4.75 2.45 -8.09
N GLU A 179 4.45 1.26 -8.60
CA GLU A 179 3.24 0.98 -9.37
C GLU A 179 1.97 1.18 -8.53
N ALA A 180 1.94 0.66 -7.30
CA ALA A 180 0.84 0.83 -6.36
C ALA A 180 0.69 2.30 -5.93
N LEU A 181 1.80 2.99 -5.67
CA LEU A 181 1.77 4.41 -5.35
C LEU A 181 1.22 5.25 -6.53
N ARG A 182 1.63 4.95 -7.77
CA ARG A 182 1.12 5.63 -8.97
C ARG A 182 -0.40 5.48 -9.12
N LEU A 183 -0.95 4.32 -8.81
CA LEU A 183 -2.40 4.12 -8.82
C LEU A 183 -3.09 5.05 -7.81
N ARG A 184 -2.55 5.16 -6.59
CA ARG A 184 -3.11 6.06 -5.58
C ARG A 184 -2.97 7.54 -5.93
N ILE A 185 -1.85 7.94 -6.55
CA ILE A 185 -1.68 9.31 -7.06
C ILE A 185 -2.73 9.59 -8.14
N LYS A 186 -2.90 8.66 -9.09
CA LYS A 186 -3.93 8.77 -10.13
C LYS A 186 -5.32 8.92 -9.50
N ASP A 187 -5.65 8.11 -8.52
CA ASP A 187 -6.94 8.17 -7.84
C ASP A 187 -7.13 9.51 -7.11
N ALA A 188 -6.11 10.02 -6.44
CA ALA A 188 -6.16 11.32 -5.77
C ALA A 188 -6.39 12.48 -6.75
N LEU A 189 -5.78 12.42 -7.94
CA LEU A 189 -5.95 13.42 -9.00
C LEU A 189 -7.32 13.31 -9.69
N MET A 190 -7.78 12.09 -9.96
CA MET A 190 -9.05 11.84 -10.67
C MET A 190 -10.28 12.03 -9.78
N TYR A 191 -10.15 11.70 -8.50
CA TYR A 191 -11.25 11.69 -7.53
C TYR A 191 -10.88 12.53 -6.31
N PRO A 192 -10.64 13.85 -6.47
CA PRO A 192 -10.24 14.70 -5.37
C PRO A 192 -11.29 14.67 -4.27
N ALA A 193 -10.86 14.52 -3.01
CA ALA A 193 -11.73 14.45 -1.84
C ALA A 193 -12.38 15.82 -1.53
N ASN A 194 -13.26 16.27 -2.42
CA ASN A 194 -13.98 17.53 -2.35
C ASN A 194 -15.37 17.38 -1.71
N GLY A 195 -15.73 16.16 -1.29
CA GLY A 195 -17.02 15.87 -0.68
C GLY A 195 -18.19 15.69 -1.65
N VAL A 196 -18.03 16.00 -2.93
CA VAL A 196 -19.15 16.08 -3.89
C VAL A 196 -19.00 15.14 -5.09
N ASN A 197 -17.80 14.58 -5.31
CA ASN A 197 -17.59 13.64 -6.41
C ASN A 197 -18.30 12.29 -6.16
N VAL A 198 -18.80 11.67 -7.23
CA VAL A 198 -19.58 10.42 -7.16
C VAL A 198 -18.79 9.28 -6.51
N GLU A 199 -17.49 9.17 -6.79
CA GLU A 199 -16.63 8.10 -6.28
C GLU A 199 -16.34 8.27 -4.78
N PHE A 200 -16.27 9.50 -4.28
CA PHE A 200 -16.15 9.83 -2.87
C PHE A 200 -17.42 9.44 -2.13
N LEU A 201 -18.59 9.77 -2.69
CA LEU A 201 -19.88 9.39 -2.11
C LEU A 201 -20.04 7.87 -2.08
N LYS A 202 -19.70 7.18 -3.17
CA LYS A 202 -19.62 5.72 -3.22
C LYS A 202 -18.66 5.16 -2.17
N GLY A 203 -17.44 5.69 -2.10
CA GLY A 203 -16.43 5.27 -1.14
C GLY A 203 -16.91 5.41 0.31
N ARG A 204 -17.64 6.49 0.63
CA ARG A 204 -18.29 6.66 1.93
C ARG A 204 -19.37 5.61 2.19
N ILE A 205 -20.21 5.31 1.21
CA ILE A 205 -21.25 4.27 1.34
C ILE A 205 -20.62 2.88 1.50
N MET A 206 -19.53 2.60 0.79
CA MET A 206 -18.78 1.34 0.87
C MET A 206 -18.10 1.11 2.24
N THR A 207 -18.06 2.11 3.13
CA THR A 207 -17.58 1.92 4.52
C THR A 207 -18.59 1.23 5.43
N PHE A 208 -19.84 1.10 5.02
CA PHE A 208 -20.86 0.38 5.77
C PHE A 208 -20.67 -1.13 5.62
N ASP A 209 -20.51 -1.85 6.73
CA ASP A 209 -20.19 -3.28 6.77
C ASP A 209 -21.18 -4.16 5.98
N GLU A 210 -22.43 -3.70 5.84
CA GLU A 210 -23.50 -4.39 5.14
C GLU A 210 -23.38 -4.31 3.60
N VAL A 211 -22.64 -3.33 3.08
CA VAL A 211 -22.54 -3.02 1.64
C VAL A 211 -21.35 -3.74 1.01
N ILE A 212 -21.61 -4.48 -0.07
CA ILE A 212 -20.59 -5.16 -0.89
C ILE A 212 -20.31 -4.35 -2.17
N GLY A 213 -21.30 -3.62 -2.68
CA GLY A 213 -21.17 -2.82 -3.88
C GLY A 213 -22.11 -1.63 -3.88
N CYS A 214 -21.65 -0.53 -4.46
CA CYS A 214 -22.42 0.70 -4.60
C CYS A 214 -22.13 1.29 -5.97
N ASP A 215 -23.19 1.59 -6.72
CA ASP A 215 -23.09 2.41 -7.93
C ASP A 215 -24.09 3.57 -7.88
N ILE A 216 -23.76 4.69 -8.50
CA ILE A 216 -24.64 5.85 -8.60
C ILE A 216 -24.76 6.18 -10.08
N ILE A 217 -25.91 5.85 -10.63
CA ILE A 217 -26.23 6.02 -12.05
C ILE A 217 -27.25 7.13 -12.24
N ARG A 218 -27.36 7.64 -13.46
CA ARG A 218 -28.38 8.62 -13.83
C ARG A 218 -29.42 7.95 -14.72
N GLU A 219 -30.66 7.86 -14.24
CA GLU A 219 -31.80 7.33 -14.99
C GLU A 219 -32.85 8.44 -15.15
N ASN A 220 -33.25 8.78 -16.39
CA ASN A 220 -34.35 9.73 -16.67
C ASN A 220 -34.27 11.05 -15.87
N ALA A 221 -33.07 11.64 -15.78
CA ALA A 221 -32.76 12.84 -15.01
C ALA A 221 -32.78 12.73 -13.47
N LYS A 222 -33.08 11.55 -12.90
CA LYS A 222 -32.90 11.20 -11.49
C LYS A 222 -31.57 10.50 -11.25
N LEU A 223 -31.00 10.69 -10.06
CA LEU A 223 -29.86 9.91 -9.60
C LEU A 223 -30.37 8.66 -8.88
N VAL A 224 -29.86 7.48 -9.23
CA VAL A 224 -30.25 6.22 -8.60
C VAL A 224 -28.99 5.63 -7.98
N CYS A 225 -29.00 5.50 -6.65
CA CYS A 225 -27.98 4.82 -5.89
C CYS A 225 -28.35 3.34 -5.80
N VAL A 226 -27.63 2.50 -6.53
CA VAL A 226 -27.82 1.05 -6.57
C VAL A 226 -26.89 0.40 -5.55
N LEU A 227 -27.46 -0.29 -4.58
CA LEU A 227 -26.73 -0.96 -3.50
C LEU A 227 -26.78 -2.47 -3.65
N LYS A 228 -25.66 -3.12 -3.41
CA LYS A 228 -25.56 -4.57 -3.25
C LYS A 228 -25.14 -4.87 -1.82
N THR A 229 -25.95 -5.61 -1.08
CA THR A 229 -25.71 -5.91 0.34
C THR A 229 -25.40 -7.39 0.56
N ARG A 230 -24.75 -7.73 1.69
CA ARG A 230 -24.47 -9.13 2.07
C ARG A 230 -25.72 -9.98 2.20
N ASP A 231 -26.77 -9.38 2.76
CA ASP A 231 -28.03 -10.05 3.06
C ASP A 231 -29.07 -9.88 1.94
N LYS A 232 -28.67 -9.34 0.77
CA LYS A 232 -29.52 -9.07 -0.40
C LYS A 232 -30.75 -8.21 -0.11
N THR A 233 -30.76 -7.53 1.02
CA THR A 233 -31.84 -6.66 1.48
C THR A 233 -31.26 -5.32 1.92
N VAL A 234 -32.03 -4.25 1.74
CA VAL A 234 -31.66 -2.91 2.21
C VAL A 234 -32.56 -2.61 3.40
N SER A 235 -31.97 -2.55 4.60
CA SER A 235 -32.71 -2.19 5.81
C SER A 235 -33.03 -0.68 5.82
N THR A 236 -34.09 -0.28 6.52
CA THR A 236 -34.47 1.13 6.65
C THR A 236 -33.36 1.97 7.31
N ASP A 237 -32.60 1.38 8.23
CA ASP A 237 -31.43 2.01 8.85
C ASP A 237 -30.30 2.28 7.83
N LEU A 238 -29.98 1.28 7.00
CA LEU A 238 -28.98 1.43 5.94
C LEU A 238 -29.41 2.46 4.91
N GLU A 239 -30.69 2.46 4.51
CA GLU A 239 -31.23 3.44 3.57
C GLU A 239 -31.08 4.87 4.13
N GLN A 240 -31.39 5.09 5.41
CA GLN A 240 -31.23 6.40 6.04
C GLN A 240 -29.76 6.83 6.10
N ARG A 241 -28.85 5.95 6.51
CA ARG A 241 -27.40 6.23 6.51
C ARG A 241 -26.89 6.59 5.12
N VAL A 242 -27.36 5.91 4.07
CA VAL A 242 -27.01 6.22 2.69
C VAL A 242 -27.60 7.57 2.26
N ARG A 243 -28.86 7.87 2.60
CA ARG A 243 -29.47 9.18 2.34
C ARG A 243 -28.73 10.32 3.02
N ASP A 244 -28.20 10.10 4.22
CA ASP A 244 -27.40 11.10 4.94
C ASP A 244 -26.09 11.40 4.20
N VAL A 245 -25.43 10.38 3.65
CA VAL A 245 -24.24 10.56 2.79
C VAL A 245 -24.58 11.32 1.51
N LEU A 246 -25.75 11.04 0.93
CA LEU A 246 -26.22 11.67 -0.31
C LEU A 246 -26.98 12.99 -0.08
N SER A 247 -27.02 13.52 1.15
CA SER A 247 -27.70 14.77 1.50
C SER A 247 -27.18 16.00 0.74
N LEU A 248 -25.97 15.93 0.18
CA LEU A 248 -25.48 16.97 -0.74
C LEU A 248 -26.31 17.04 -2.02
N PHE A 249 -26.84 15.93 -2.52
CA PHE A 249 -27.71 15.93 -3.70
C PHE A 249 -29.01 16.68 -3.44
N THR A 250 -29.61 16.54 -2.25
CA THR A 250 -30.79 17.33 -1.87
C THR A 250 -30.46 18.80 -1.68
N LEU A 251 -29.27 19.15 -1.17
CA LEU A 251 -28.81 20.55 -1.08
C LEU A 251 -28.74 21.23 -2.46
N PHE A 252 -28.36 20.49 -3.50
CA PHE A 252 -28.28 20.97 -4.88
C PHE A 252 -29.57 20.72 -5.70
N ASN A 253 -30.70 20.41 -5.06
CA ASN A 253 -31.99 20.12 -5.71
C ASN A 253 -31.96 18.96 -6.73
N PHE A 254 -31.09 17.97 -6.54
CA PHE A 254 -31.16 16.71 -7.29
C PHE A 254 -32.09 15.72 -6.59
N GLU A 255 -33.07 15.20 -7.33
CA GLU A 255 -33.87 14.07 -6.86
C GLU A 255 -33.07 12.77 -6.97
N PHE A 256 -33.08 11.97 -5.90
CA PHE A 256 -32.41 10.68 -5.88
C PHE A 256 -33.23 9.57 -5.21
N GLU A 257 -32.97 8.34 -5.64
CA GLU A 257 -33.58 7.11 -5.15
C GLU A 257 -32.49 6.14 -4.71
N VAL A 258 -32.76 5.35 -3.67
CA VAL A 258 -31.90 4.24 -3.24
C VAL A 258 -32.58 2.94 -3.65
N ARG A 259 -31.90 2.09 -4.41
CA ARG A 259 -32.44 0.85 -4.97
C ARG A 259 -31.54 -0.33 -4.61
N ASN A 260 -32.14 -1.47 -4.33
CA ASN A 260 -31.42 -2.72 -4.15
C ASN A 260 -31.09 -3.37 -5.51
N ALA A 261 -29.83 -3.72 -5.73
CA ALA A 261 -29.37 -4.37 -6.95
C ALA A 261 -30.04 -5.74 -7.18
N ASP A 262 -30.38 -6.44 -6.10
CA ASP A 262 -30.93 -7.80 -6.16
C ASP A 262 -32.46 -7.84 -6.42
N GLU A 263 -33.16 -6.70 -6.43
CA GLU A 263 -34.61 -6.63 -6.72
C GLU A 263 -34.95 -6.74 -8.21
N ASN A 264 -34.01 -6.45 -9.11
CA ASN A 264 -34.22 -6.47 -10.57
C ASN A 264 -33.72 -7.76 -11.27
N SER A 265 -33.48 -8.85 -10.52
CA SER A 265 -33.06 -10.15 -11.07
C SER A 265 -34.22 -11.17 -11.17
N ALA A 266 -35.46 -10.70 -11.30
CA ALA A 266 -36.67 -11.51 -11.45
C ALA A 266 -37.29 -11.38 -12.84
#